data_AF-A0A380RAX3-F1
#
_entry.id   AF-A0A380RAX3-F1
#
_cell.length_a   1.000
_cell.length_b   1.000
_cell.length_c   1.000
_cell.angle_alpha   90.00
_cell.angle_beta   90.00
_cell.angle_gamma   90.00
#
_symmetry.space_group_name_H-M   'P 1'
#
loop_
_entity.id
_entity.type
_entity.pdbx_description
1 polymer ?
#
loop_
_entity_poly.entity_id
_entity_poly.type
_entity_poly.pdbx_seq_one_letter_code
_entity_poly.pdbx_strand_id
1 'polypeptide(L)'
;MSKQTIKSNREYILRVSTGGVCLALAFVLSQLKLFEMPMGGTVTPASTLPIIVYGVAFGPVWGFVLAFIFSLLQLIGGWLVTPFQVFLDYTLGYTALGFAGFAALKADSRSKLSGALNRFRNASLLKIIAFTYVAYFVRWLGSVASGIIFYSEYAAEAGYDSALVYSMVYNGSFLLADLAILAVVLVVLYMVIPSSKEDTTLASIQKFTAEFIGTFVLVFVGCGTAMAVGCDAENGSGYILTAFAFGLVIVAMAYCIGNVSGCHINPAVSLAMLISKKMTITDFWGYIVFQTLGAISGAGLLQYLFKAAGKVDKTGVFDKDVGEMTKWGLGANGLAGVNGSWLAGLIIEVVLTFIFVMTILGVTDAKFKHGSFGGVVIGFALVLVHILGISFTGTSVNPARSIGPAIFAGGAALADLWIFIVAPMAGAALAAVVYKAITRAKEEVK
;
A
#
# COMPACT_ATOMS: atom_id res chain seq x y z
N MET A 1 -41.42 -22.06 19.31
CA MET A 1 -40.09 -21.52 19.72
C MET A 1 -40.22 -20.04 20.06
N SER A 2 -39.62 -19.57 21.17
CA SER A 2 -39.65 -18.14 21.52
C SER A 2 -38.82 -17.30 20.54
N LYS A 3 -39.16 -16.01 20.35
CA LYS A 3 -38.37 -15.06 19.51
C LYS A 3 -36.91 -14.98 19.96
N GLN A 4 -36.64 -15.17 21.26
CA GLN A 4 -35.30 -15.19 21.85
C GLN A 4 -34.51 -16.44 21.43
N THR A 5 -35.16 -17.61 21.41
CA THR A 5 -34.55 -18.87 20.94
C THR A 5 -34.19 -18.80 19.45
N ILE A 6 -35.05 -18.21 18.61
CA ILE A 6 -34.80 -18.04 17.17
C ILE A 6 -33.62 -17.08 16.92
N LYS A 7 -33.54 -15.97 17.68
CA LYS A 7 -32.43 -15.01 17.60
C LYS A 7 -31.09 -15.65 18.01
N SER A 8 -31.09 -16.48 19.05
CA SER A 8 -29.91 -17.22 19.53
C SER A 8 -29.39 -18.21 18.47
N ASN A 9 -30.28 -18.98 17.84
CA ASN A 9 -29.87 -19.97 16.84
C ASN A 9 -29.28 -19.30 15.57
N ARG A 10 -29.86 -18.17 15.13
CA ARG A 10 -29.31 -17.42 13.99
C ARG A 10 -27.91 -16.86 14.26
N GLU A 11 -27.68 -16.37 15.47
CA GLU A 11 -26.37 -15.86 15.89
C GLU A 11 -25.33 -16.98 15.94
N TYR A 12 -25.71 -18.15 16.45
CA TYR A 12 -24.84 -19.33 16.47
C TYR A 12 -24.50 -19.80 15.05
N ILE A 13 -25.50 -19.94 14.18
CA ILE A 13 -25.31 -20.32 12.77
C ILE A 13 -24.36 -19.36 12.08
N LEU A 14 -24.54 -18.04 12.26
CA LEU A 14 -23.70 -17.01 11.65
C LEU A 14 -22.23 -17.13 12.09
N ARG A 15 -21.98 -17.42 13.39
CA ARG A 15 -20.62 -17.62 13.91
C ARG A 15 -19.95 -18.85 13.33
N VAL A 16 -20.66 -19.97 13.26
CA VAL A 16 -20.11 -21.23 12.75
C VAL A 16 -19.88 -21.17 11.25
N SER A 17 -20.85 -20.67 10.48
CA SER A 17 -20.73 -20.58 9.02
C SER A 17 -19.63 -19.60 8.59
N THR A 18 -19.58 -18.41 9.21
CA THR A 18 -18.51 -17.44 8.93
C THR A 18 -17.16 -17.99 9.37
N GLY A 19 -17.09 -18.68 10.51
CA GLY A 19 -15.87 -19.32 10.99
C GLY A 19 -15.33 -20.34 9.98
N GLY A 20 -16.20 -21.21 9.46
CA GLY A 20 -15.82 -22.18 8.42
C GLY A 20 -15.27 -21.54 7.15
N VAL A 21 -15.91 -20.48 6.65
CA VAL A 21 -15.44 -19.74 5.47
C VAL A 21 -14.10 -19.05 5.74
N CYS A 22 -13.96 -18.37 6.88
CA CYS A 22 -12.72 -17.69 7.26
C CYS A 22 -11.57 -18.71 7.42
N LEU A 23 -11.82 -19.86 8.03
CA LEU A 23 -10.83 -20.91 8.20
C LEU A 23 -10.38 -21.49 6.86
N ALA A 24 -11.31 -21.80 5.96
CA ALA A 24 -11.00 -22.32 4.63
C ALA A 24 -10.18 -21.31 3.81
N LEU A 25 -10.57 -20.03 3.82
CA LEU A 25 -9.85 -18.98 3.12
C LEU A 25 -8.45 -18.76 3.70
N ALA A 26 -8.31 -18.72 5.03
CA ALA A 26 -7.03 -18.57 5.70
C ALA A 26 -6.08 -19.74 5.36
N PHE A 27 -6.61 -20.96 5.33
CA PHE A 27 -5.84 -22.14 4.96
C PHE A 27 -5.40 -22.13 3.49
N VAL A 28 -6.29 -21.79 2.56
CA VAL A 28 -5.93 -21.67 1.14
C VAL A 28 -4.86 -20.60 0.93
N LEU A 29 -5.03 -19.42 1.54
CA LEU A 29 -4.04 -18.35 1.48
C LEU A 29 -2.71 -18.75 2.10
N SER A 30 -2.70 -19.59 3.15
CA SER A 30 -1.45 -20.08 3.76
C SER A 30 -0.70 -21.06 2.87
N GLN A 31 -1.35 -21.68 1.88
CA GLN A 31 -0.68 -22.53 0.89
C GLN A 31 0.01 -21.69 -0.22
N LEU A 32 -0.34 -20.42 -0.37
CA LEU A 32 0.28 -19.51 -1.32
C LEU A 32 1.51 -18.85 -0.69
N LYS A 33 2.68 -19.44 -0.95
CA LYS A 33 3.95 -18.94 -0.42
C LYS A 33 4.52 -17.85 -1.34
N LEU A 34 4.57 -16.61 -0.87
CA LEU A 34 5.28 -15.54 -1.57
C LEU A 34 6.80 -15.68 -1.38
N PHE A 35 7.20 -16.14 -0.20
CA PHE A 35 8.57 -16.40 0.18
C PHE A 35 8.60 -17.46 1.30
N GLU A 36 9.63 -18.29 1.32
CA GLU A 36 9.82 -19.36 2.31
C GLU A 36 11.27 -19.38 2.80
N MET A 37 11.44 -19.45 4.12
CA MET A 37 12.73 -19.49 4.78
C MET A 37 13.26 -20.92 4.87
N PRO A 38 14.59 -21.14 4.84
CA PRO A 38 15.18 -22.48 4.80
C PRO A 38 14.82 -23.42 5.96
N MET A 39 14.59 -22.88 7.16
CA MET A 39 14.34 -23.62 8.40
C MET A 39 12.90 -23.39 8.91
N GLY A 40 11.99 -23.13 7.98
CA GLY A 40 10.61 -22.78 8.27
C GLY A 40 10.41 -21.28 8.47
N GLY A 41 9.18 -20.84 8.21
CA GLY A 41 8.81 -19.42 8.15
C GLY A 41 8.42 -19.05 6.73
N THR A 42 7.22 -18.48 6.58
CA THR A 42 6.62 -18.21 5.27
C THR A 42 6.00 -16.83 5.28
N VAL A 43 6.21 -16.09 4.19
CA VAL A 43 5.48 -14.86 3.90
C VAL A 43 4.33 -15.21 2.96
N THR A 44 3.11 -14.82 3.35
CA THR A 44 1.88 -15.19 2.63
C THR A 44 1.12 -13.94 2.16
N PRO A 45 0.18 -14.05 1.21
CA PRO A 45 -0.68 -12.92 0.83
C PRO A 45 -1.77 -12.66 1.87
N ALA A 46 -1.35 -12.27 3.09
CA ALA A 46 -2.20 -12.01 4.26
C ALA A 46 -3.07 -13.20 4.70
N SER A 47 -2.49 -14.40 4.81
CA SER A 47 -3.23 -15.62 5.18
C SER A 47 -3.94 -15.57 6.53
N THR A 48 -3.45 -14.77 7.47
CA THR A 48 -4.04 -14.61 8.81
C THR A 48 -5.22 -13.63 8.84
N LEU A 49 -5.44 -12.84 7.76
CA LEU A 49 -6.49 -11.83 7.68
C LEU A 49 -7.89 -12.37 8.01
N PRO A 50 -8.34 -13.52 7.48
CA PRO A 50 -9.68 -14.01 7.78
C PRO A 50 -9.88 -14.35 9.26
N ILE A 51 -8.84 -14.80 9.95
CA ILE A 51 -8.86 -15.09 11.39
C ILE A 51 -8.97 -13.80 12.20
N ILE A 52 -8.20 -12.77 11.84
CA ILE A 52 -8.25 -11.44 12.44
C ILE A 52 -9.65 -10.83 12.26
N VAL A 53 -10.18 -10.82 11.04
CA VAL A 53 -11.52 -10.27 10.72
C VAL A 53 -12.61 -11.00 11.53
N TYR A 54 -12.53 -12.33 11.61
CA TYR A 54 -13.47 -13.13 12.38
C TYR A 54 -13.41 -12.82 13.89
N GLY A 55 -12.19 -12.77 14.46
CA GLY A 55 -11.99 -12.43 15.87
C GLY A 55 -12.59 -11.08 16.21
N VAL A 56 -12.32 -10.05 15.40
CA VAL A 56 -12.90 -8.71 15.59
C VAL A 56 -14.44 -8.75 15.48
N ALA A 57 -14.99 -9.52 14.52
CA ALA A 57 -16.44 -9.58 14.29
C ALA A 57 -17.21 -10.29 15.41
N PHE A 58 -16.63 -11.28 16.07
CA PHE A 58 -17.34 -12.14 17.05
C PHE A 58 -16.74 -12.13 18.47
N GLY A 59 -15.67 -11.36 18.68
CA GLY A 59 -15.01 -11.18 19.97
C GLY A 59 -13.93 -12.21 20.26
N PRO A 60 -13.21 -12.04 21.39
CA PRO A 60 -11.98 -12.77 21.67
C PRO A 60 -12.19 -14.28 21.84
N VAL A 61 -13.29 -14.71 22.48
CA VAL A 61 -13.56 -16.14 22.69
C VAL A 61 -13.64 -16.91 21.37
N TRP A 62 -14.46 -16.43 20.43
CA TRP A 62 -14.58 -17.06 19.11
C TRP A 62 -13.32 -16.85 18.27
N GLY A 63 -12.64 -15.71 18.41
CA GLY A 63 -11.34 -15.47 17.80
C GLY A 63 -10.30 -16.51 18.19
N PHE A 64 -10.14 -16.80 19.49
CA PHE A 64 -9.20 -17.83 19.97
C PHE A 64 -9.60 -19.24 19.53
N VAL A 65 -10.89 -19.58 19.55
CA VAL A 65 -11.35 -20.89 19.07
C VAL A 65 -10.98 -21.08 17.60
N LEU A 66 -11.27 -20.09 16.74
CA LEU A 66 -10.96 -20.20 15.32
C LEU A 66 -9.45 -20.23 15.06
N ALA A 67 -8.69 -19.38 15.77
CA ALA A 67 -7.24 -19.32 15.68
C ALA A 67 -6.57 -20.64 16.13
N PHE A 68 -7.11 -21.29 17.16
CA PHE A 68 -6.65 -22.61 17.60
C PHE A 68 -6.90 -23.68 16.54
N ILE A 69 -8.10 -23.74 15.95
CA ILE A 69 -8.39 -24.69 14.85
C ILE A 69 -7.45 -24.42 13.66
N PHE A 70 -7.23 -23.15 13.32
CA PHE A 70 -6.29 -22.77 12.29
C PHE A 70 -4.86 -23.25 12.62
N SER A 71 -4.43 -23.13 13.88
CA SER A 71 -3.11 -23.63 14.31
C SER A 71 -2.90 -25.12 14.04
N LEU A 72 -3.95 -25.94 14.18
CA LEU A 72 -3.89 -27.37 13.88
C LEU A 72 -3.77 -27.63 12.39
N LEU A 73 -4.44 -26.83 11.55
CA LEU A 73 -4.30 -26.93 10.09
C LEU A 73 -2.90 -26.56 9.62
N GLN A 74 -2.21 -25.66 10.32
CA GLN A 74 -0.84 -25.26 9.97
C GLN A 74 0.20 -26.34 10.22
N LEU A 75 -0.16 -27.40 10.95
CA LEU A 75 0.69 -28.60 11.07
C LEU A 75 0.77 -29.37 9.75
N ILE A 76 -0.22 -29.22 8.87
CA ILE A 76 -0.23 -29.87 7.56
C ILE A 76 0.79 -29.18 6.65
N GLY A 77 1.88 -29.88 6.34
CA GLY A 77 2.99 -29.32 5.56
C GLY A 77 3.88 -28.35 6.35
N GLY A 78 3.73 -28.31 7.69
CA GLY A 78 4.58 -27.54 8.58
C GLY A 78 5.95 -28.18 8.80
N TRP A 79 6.91 -27.37 9.24
CA TRP A 79 8.22 -27.81 9.67
C TRP A 79 8.15 -28.25 11.15
N LEU A 80 7.99 -29.56 11.36
CA LEU A 80 7.72 -30.15 12.67
C LEU A 80 8.97 -30.91 13.15
N VAL A 81 9.70 -30.33 14.11
CA VAL A 81 10.94 -30.92 14.63
C VAL A 81 10.71 -31.56 15.99
N THR A 82 10.13 -30.82 16.94
CA THR A 82 9.92 -31.31 18.31
C THR A 82 8.53 -30.92 18.83
N PRO A 83 7.93 -31.69 19.77
CA PRO A 83 6.63 -31.34 20.33
C PRO A 83 6.59 -29.94 20.97
N PHE A 84 7.71 -29.50 21.57
CA PHE A 84 7.79 -28.19 22.21
C PHE A 84 7.91 -27.05 21.19
N GLN A 85 8.68 -27.26 20.12
CA GLN A 85 8.72 -26.37 18.97
C GLN A 85 7.33 -26.24 18.33
N VAL A 86 6.63 -27.36 18.12
CA VAL A 86 5.26 -27.37 17.58
C VAL A 86 4.31 -26.55 18.46
N PHE A 87 4.41 -26.70 19.79
CA PHE A 87 3.60 -25.91 20.70
C PHE A 87 3.90 -24.41 20.57
N LEU A 88 5.17 -24.00 20.54
CA LEU A 88 5.56 -22.59 20.49
C LEU A 88 5.26 -21.93 19.14
N ASP A 89 5.68 -22.54 18.03
CA ASP A 89 5.58 -21.97 16.68
C ASP A 89 4.18 -22.09 16.08
N TYR A 90 3.51 -23.21 16.33
CA TYR A 90 2.22 -23.51 15.72
C TYR A 90 1.08 -23.24 16.69
N THR A 91 0.95 -24.04 17.75
CA THR A 91 -0.23 -23.98 18.62
C THR A 91 -0.36 -22.62 19.30
N LEU A 92 0.63 -22.20 20.07
CA LEU A 92 0.65 -20.90 20.74
C LEU A 92 0.75 -19.76 19.71
N GLY A 93 1.68 -19.88 18.76
CA GLY A 93 1.94 -18.86 17.76
C GLY A 93 0.73 -18.45 16.94
N TYR A 94 -0.04 -19.41 16.40
CA TYR A 94 -1.24 -19.09 15.63
C TYR A 94 -2.46 -18.84 16.51
N THR A 95 -2.60 -19.49 17.67
CA THR A 95 -3.71 -19.20 18.60
C THR A 95 -3.68 -17.75 19.09
N ALA A 96 -2.49 -17.13 19.18
CA ALA A 96 -2.33 -15.72 19.51
C ALA A 96 -3.07 -14.77 18.56
N LEU A 97 -3.40 -15.17 17.32
CA LEU A 97 -4.24 -14.37 16.41
C LEU A 97 -5.63 -14.03 17.02
N GLY A 98 -6.10 -14.82 17.99
CA GLY A 98 -7.31 -14.55 18.75
C GLY A 98 -7.31 -13.21 19.51
N PHE A 99 -6.13 -12.64 19.81
CA PHE A 99 -6.02 -11.33 20.45
C PHE A 99 -6.69 -10.20 19.66
N ALA A 100 -6.80 -10.32 18.33
CA ALA A 100 -7.53 -9.36 17.50
C ALA A 100 -8.99 -9.16 17.94
N GLY A 101 -9.62 -10.18 18.54
CA GLY A 101 -11.01 -10.08 19.00
C GLY A 101 -11.24 -9.08 20.13
N PHE A 102 -10.19 -8.66 20.85
CA PHE A 102 -10.30 -7.60 21.85
C PHE A 102 -10.56 -6.21 21.23
N ALA A 103 -10.32 -6.02 19.92
CA ALA A 103 -10.52 -4.73 19.26
C ALA A 103 -11.98 -4.23 19.28
N ALA A 104 -12.95 -5.14 19.42
CA ALA A 104 -14.38 -4.85 19.34
C ALA A 104 -15.14 -4.87 20.68
N LEU A 105 -14.48 -5.10 21.83
CA LEU A 105 -15.14 -5.31 23.13
C LEU A 105 -16.03 -4.17 23.65
N LYS A 106 -15.90 -2.95 23.11
CA LYS A 106 -16.75 -1.78 23.45
C LYS A 106 -17.68 -1.33 22.32
N ALA A 107 -17.62 -1.95 21.14
CA ALA A 107 -18.57 -1.65 20.08
C ALA A 107 -19.93 -2.23 20.51
N ASP A 108 -20.93 -1.37 20.61
CA ASP A 108 -22.26 -1.70 21.15
C ASP A 108 -22.98 -2.70 20.23
N SER A 109 -22.60 -3.97 20.33
CA SER A 109 -23.09 -5.07 19.47
C SER A 109 -24.44 -5.61 19.94
N ARG A 110 -25.02 -5.06 21.01
CA ARG A 110 -26.26 -5.57 21.59
C ARG A 110 -27.47 -4.82 21.04
N SER A 111 -27.87 -5.08 19.79
CA SER A 111 -29.32 -5.13 19.47
C SER A 111 -29.68 -5.54 18.05
N LYS A 112 -28.90 -5.22 17.02
CA LYS A 112 -29.24 -5.51 15.61
C LYS A 112 -28.40 -6.67 15.06
N LEU A 113 -29.07 -7.66 14.47
CA LEU A 113 -28.42 -8.79 13.79
C LEU A 113 -27.71 -8.25 12.53
N SER A 114 -26.45 -7.85 12.66
CA SER A 114 -25.62 -7.37 11.56
C SER A 114 -24.63 -8.46 11.11
N GLY A 115 -24.35 -8.52 9.81
CA GLY A 115 -23.37 -9.45 9.24
C GLY A 115 -21.94 -9.22 9.77
N ALA A 116 -21.08 -10.23 9.66
CA ALA A 116 -19.73 -10.22 10.22
C ALA A 116 -18.88 -9.01 9.77
N LEU A 117 -18.93 -8.65 8.49
CA LEU A 117 -18.19 -7.50 7.94
C LEU A 117 -18.62 -6.16 8.56
N ASN A 118 -19.91 -5.99 8.85
CA ASN A 118 -20.40 -4.78 9.51
C ASN A 118 -19.91 -4.70 10.97
N ARG A 119 -19.84 -5.85 11.66
CA ARG A 119 -19.27 -5.93 13.02
C ARG A 119 -17.79 -5.58 13.02
N PHE A 120 -17.04 -6.15 12.08
CA PHE A 120 -15.63 -5.80 11.86
C PHE A 120 -15.45 -4.30 11.62
N ARG A 121 -16.27 -3.70 10.74
CA ARG A 121 -16.17 -2.27 10.39
C ARG A 121 -16.52 -1.32 11.52
N ASN A 122 -17.41 -1.72 12.42
CA ASN A 122 -17.79 -0.93 13.59
C ASN A 122 -16.69 -0.89 14.67
N ALA A 123 -15.68 -1.76 14.59
CA ALA A 123 -14.51 -1.65 15.45
C ALA A 123 -13.58 -0.53 14.95
N SER A 124 -12.86 0.09 15.88
CA SER A 124 -11.89 1.14 15.57
C SER A 124 -10.69 0.55 14.82
N LEU A 125 -10.36 1.09 13.64
CA LEU A 125 -9.18 0.68 12.87
C LEU A 125 -7.91 0.70 13.73
N LEU A 126 -7.73 1.74 14.55
CA LEU A 126 -6.58 1.86 15.45
C LEU A 126 -6.50 0.68 16.43
N LYS A 127 -7.64 0.24 16.98
CA LYS A 127 -7.69 -0.91 17.88
C LYS A 127 -7.44 -2.22 17.13
N ILE A 128 -8.00 -2.36 15.93
CA ILE A 128 -7.78 -3.55 15.10
C ILE A 128 -6.28 -3.68 14.82
N ILE A 129 -5.63 -2.61 14.36
CA ILE A 129 -4.18 -2.57 14.13
C ILE A 129 -3.44 -2.92 15.43
N ALA A 130 -3.70 -2.21 16.54
CA ALA A 130 -3.00 -2.44 17.80
C ALA A 130 -3.07 -3.90 18.28
N PHE A 131 -4.26 -4.53 18.26
CA PHE A 131 -4.41 -5.92 18.69
C PHE A 131 -3.85 -6.94 17.70
N THR A 132 -3.81 -6.63 16.40
CA THR A 132 -3.08 -7.44 15.41
C THR A 132 -1.58 -7.41 15.67
N TYR A 133 -1.01 -6.24 16.01
CA TYR A 133 0.40 -6.14 16.41
C TYR A 133 0.68 -6.94 17.68
N VAL A 134 -0.20 -6.87 18.68
CA VAL A 134 -0.08 -7.72 19.90
C VAL A 134 -0.08 -9.20 19.54
N ALA A 135 -0.98 -9.65 18.65
CA ALA A 135 -1.03 -11.03 18.21
C ALA A 135 0.28 -11.48 17.55
N TYR A 136 0.82 -10.68 16.62
CA TYR A 136 2.09 -10.98 15.94
C TYR A 136 3.29 -10.90 16.88
N PHE A 137 3.27 -10.00 17.87
CA PHE A 137 4.32 -9.91 18.88
C PHE A 137 4.37 -11.16 19.76
N VAL A 138 3.22 -11.67 20.22
CA VAL A 138 3.15 -12.92 21.00
C VAL A 138 3.62 -14.10 20.15
N ARG A 139 3.23 -14.14 18.87
CA ARG A 139 3.70 -15.16 17.93
C ARG A 139 5.22 -15.11 17.75
N TRP A 140 5.78 -13.92 17.55
CA TRP A 140 7.22 -13.72 17.43
C TRP A 140 7.97 -14.14 18.70
N LEU A 141 7.46 -13.82 19.90
CA LEU A 141 8.05 -14.32 21.15
C LEU A 141 8.08 -15.85 21.23
N GLY A 142 7.00 -16.52 20.80
CA GLY A 142 6.95 -17.97 20.72
C GLY A 142 8.05 -18.53 19.79
N SER A 143 8.19 -17.95 18.60
CA SER A 143 9.19 -18.39 17.63
C SER A 143 10.63 -18.02 17.99
N VAL A 144 10.83 -16.91 18.71
CA VAL A 144 12.14 -16.58 19.27
C VAL A 144 12.53 -17.58 20.37
N ALA A 145 11.59 -17.92 21.26
CA ALA A 145 11.83 -18.94 22.28
C ALA A 145 12.15 -20.31 21.63
N SER A 146 11.40 -20.70 20.61
CA SER A 146 11.66 -21.90 19.81
C SER A 146 13.06 -21.87 19.16
N GLY A 147 13.41 -20.76 18.52
CA GLY A 147 14.71 -20.58 17.87
C GLY A 147 15.91 -20.64 18.80
N ILE A 148 15.80 -20.06 20.01
CA ILE A 148 16.85 -20.15 21.03
C ILE A 148 17.07 -21.60 21.48
N ILE A 149 15.99 -22.36 21.66
CA ILE A 149 16.06 -23.72 22.20
C ILE A 149 16.54 -24.72 21.13
N PHE A 150 16.07 -24.60 19.89
CA PHE A 150 16.22 -25.66 18.88
C PHE A 150 17.08 -25.29 17.67
N TYR A 151 17.38 -24.01 17.46
CA TYR A 151 18.08 -23.53 16.27
C TYR A 151 19.32 -22.67 16.62
N SER A 152 19.83 -22.82 17.84
CA SER A 152 21.01 -22.08 18.32
C SER A 152 22.30 -22.48 17.61
N GLU A 153 22.39 -23.71 17.10
CA GLU A 153 23.53 -24.22 16.33
C GLU A 153 23.75 -23.44 15.02
N TYR A 154 22.67 -22.98 14.38
CA TYR A 154 22.72 -22.19 13.16
C TYR A 154 23.20 -20.74 13.39
N ALA A 155 23.25 -20.28 14.64
CA ALA A 155 23.70 -18.92 14.93
C ALA A 155 25.16 -18.71 14.51
N ALA A 156 26.04 -19.65 14.85
CA ALA A 156 27.46 -19.58 14.50
C ALA A 156 27.69 -19.68 12.98
N GLU A 157 26.95 -20.56 12.29
CA GLU A 157 27.01 -20.71 10.83
C GLU A 157 26.54 -19.45 10.10
N ALA A 158 25.56 -18.75 10.67
CA ALA A 158 25.05 -17.48 10.16
C ALA A 158 25.86 -16.25 10.60
N GLY A 159 26.97 -16.44 11.32
CA GLY A 159 27.87 -15.36 11.76
C GLY A 159 27.35 -14.56 12.96
N TYR A 160 26.50 -15.15 13.80
CA TYR A 160 25.99 -14.54 15.04
C TYR A 160 26.62 -15.19 16.28
N ASP A 161 27.16 -14.37 17.17
CA ASP A 161 27.69 -14.81 18.47
C ASP A 161 26.60 -15.14 19.52
N SER A 162 25.33 -14.83 19.20
CA SER A 162 24.20 -14.98 20.12
C SER A 162 23.01 -15.63 19.44
N ALA A 163 22.61 -16.80 19.95
CA ALA A 163 21.41 -17.50 19.52
C ALA A 163 20.13 -16.66 19.68
N LEU A 164 20.07 -15.79 20.69
CA LEU A 164 18.97 -14.85 20.88
C LEU A 164 18.90 -13.85 19.72
N VAL A 165 20.03 -13.23 19.36
CA VAL A 165 20.09 -12.24 18.27
C VAL A 165 19.76 -12.90 16.94
N TYR A 166 20.35 -14.06 16.65
CA TYR A 166 20.03 -14.85 15.47
C TYR A 166 18.53 -15.14 15.39
N SER A 167 17.95 -15.68 16.46
CA SER A 167 16.54 -16.07 16.50
C SER A 167 15.59 -14.86 16.37
N MET A 168 15.92 -13.73 16.99
CA MET A 168 15.17 -12.49 16.85
C MET A 168 15.17 -12.00 15.40
N VAL A 169 16.34 -11.97 14.76
CA VAL A 169 16.49 -11.48 13.37
C VAL A 169 15.80 -12.43 12.39
N TYR A 170 16.06 -13.74 12.52
CA TYR A 170 15.48 -14.76 11.65
C TYR A 170 13.95 -14.72 11.68
N ASN A 171 13.35 -14.84 12.87
CA ASN A 171 11.90 -14.83 13.02
C ASN A 171 11.28 -13.47 12.71
N GLY A 172 11.99 -12.39 13.05
CA GLY A 172 11.55 -11.03 12.73
C GLY A 172 11.45 -10.79 11.23
N SER A 173 12.40 -11.29 10.44
CA SER A 173 12.49 -11.03 9.00
C SER A 173 11.22 -11.43 8.23
N PHE A 174 10.69 -12.63 8.46
CA PHE A 174 9.48 -13.09 7.76
C PHE A 174 8.19 -12.65 8.45
N LEU A 175 8.14 -12.62 9.79
CA LEU A 175 6.92 -12.19 10.50
C LEU A 175 6.63 -10.70 10.33
N LEU A 176 7.65 -9.84 10.25
CA LEU A 176 7.46 -8.42 9.97
C LEU A 176 6.99 -8.20 8.53
N ALA A 177 7.52 -8.96 7.57
CA ALA A 177 7.06 -8.91 6.18
C ALA A 177 5.60 -9.36 6.07
N ASP A 178 5.23 -10.48 6.69
CA ASP A 178 3.86 -10.99 6.70
C ASP A 178 2.90 -10.02 7.43
N LEU A 179 3.32 -9.44 8.57
CA LEU A 179 2.56 -8.40 9.28
C LEU A 179 2.37 -7.13 8.42
N ALA A 180 3.38 -6.71 7.66
CA ALA A 180 3.29 -5.55 6.79
C ALA A 180 2.27 -5.77 5.68
N ILE A 181 2.31 -6.94 5.02
CA ILE A 181 1.33 -7.33 4.00
C ILE A 181 -0.07 -7.37 4.63
N LEU A 182 -0.22 -8.04 5.77
CA LEU A 182 -1.49 -8.12 6.50
C LEU A 182 -2.03 -6.72 6.85
N ALA A 183 -1.19 -5.82 7.37
CA ALA A 183 -1.60 -4.48 7.76
C ALA A 183 -2.12 -3.69 6.55
N VAL A 184 -1.45 -3.78 5.41
CA VAL A 184 -1.91 -3.14 4.15
C VAL A 184 -3.25 -3.71 3.73
N VAL A 185 -3.38 -5.03 3.62
CA VAL A 185 -4.62 -5.67 3.17
C VAL A 185 -5.77 -5.41 4.16
N LEU A 186 -5.49 -5.38 5.46
CA LEU A 186 -6.47 -5.07 6.50
C LEU A 186 -6.97 -3.63 6.37
N VAL A 187 -6.08 -2.66 6.16
CA VAL A 187 -6.46 -1.26 5.93
C VAL A 187 -7.30 -1.14 4.65
N VAL A 188 -6.88 -1.77 3.56
CA VAL A 188 -7.66 -1.82 2.30
C VAL A 188 -9.06 -2.36 2.56
N LEU A 189 -9.15 -3.54 3.19
CA LEU A 189 -10.42 -4.19 3.51
C LEU A 189 -11.30 -3.30 4.39
N TYR A 190 -10.74 -2.66 5.41
CA TYR A 190 -11.47 -1.74 6.29
C TYR A 190 -11.99 -0.50 5.56
N MET A 191 -11.23 0.02 4.58
CA MET A 191 -11.66 1.16 3.77
C MET A 191 -12.73 0.79 2.75
N VAL A 192 -12.67 -0.43 2.20
CA VAL A 192 -13.67 -0.95 1.25
C VAL A 192 -14.98 -1.32 1.95
N ILE A 193 -14.92 -1.87 3.17
CA ILE A 193 -16.14 -2.20 3.92
C ILE A 193 -16.75 -0.89 4.46
N PRO A 194 -18.00 -0.58 4.12
CA PRO A 194 -18.66 0.64 4.56
C PRO A 194 -19.08 0.63 6.03
N SER A 195 -18.96 1.80 6.67
CA SER A 195 -19.63 2.07 7.95
C SER A 195 -21.15 2.13 7.72
N SER A 196 -21.96 1.73 8.71
CA SER A 196 -23.43 1.60 8.62
C SER A 196 -24.24 2.91 8.46
N LYS A 197 -23.66 3.95 7.85
CA LYS A 197 -24.36 5.18 7.41
C LYS A 197 -24.58 5.07 5.90
N GLU A 198 -25.71 4.50 5.51
CA GLU A 198 -26.18 4.30 4.13
C GLU A 198 -26.31 5.66 3.42
N ASP A 199 -25.31 5.98 2.59
CA ASP A 199 -25.29 6.90 1.42
C ASP A 199 -23.83 7.22 1.02
N THR A 200 -22.85 6.89 1.88
CA THR A 200 -21.42 7.18 1.65
C THR A 200 -20.64 6.02 1.02
N THR A 201 -21.15 4.78 1.11
CA THR A 201 -20.48 3.53 0.66
C THR A 201 -20.09 3.52 -0.81
N LEU A 202 -21.09 3.68 -1.68
CA LEU A 202 -20.90 3.53 -3.12
C LEU A 202 -19.99 4.67 -3.62
N ALA A 203 -20.21 5.88 -3.09
CA ALA A 203 -19.39 7.04 -3.38
C ALA A 203 -17.92 6.85 -2.95
N SER A 204 -17.63 6.28 -1.77
CA SER A 204 -16.24 6.03 -1.34
C SER A 204 -15.54 4.96 -2.18
N ILE A 205 -16.22 3.84 -2.49
CA ILE A 205 -15.66 2.78 -3.34
C ILE A 205 -15.39 3.32 -4.75
N GLN A 206 -16.31 4.11 -5.31
CA GLN A 206 -16.15 4.75 -6.61
C GLN A 206 -14.94 5.68 -6.63
N LYS A 207 -14.75 6.52 -5.61
CA LYS A 207 -13.59 7.41 -5.49
C LYS A 207 -12.27 6.63 -5.46
N PHE A 208 -12.18 5.62 -4.61
CA PHE A 208 -10.95 4.82 -4.47
C PHE A 208 -10.65 4.02 -5.74
N THR A 209 -11.69 3.48 -6.40
CA THR A 209 -11.54 2.78 -7.69
C THR A 209 -11.08 3.74 -8.78
N ALA A 210 -11.64 4.96 -8.83
CA ALA A 210 -11.19 6.00 -9.74
C ALA A 210 -9.72 6.35 -9.53
N GLU A 211 -9.28 6.57 -8.28
CA GLU A 211 -7.88 6.86 -7.97
C GLU A 211 -6.93 5.72 -8.30
N PHE A 212 -7.35 4.47 -8.10
CA PHE A 212 -6.60 3.29 -8.54
C PHE A 212 -6.45 3.26 -10.06
N ILE A 213 -7.54 3.40 -10.82
CA ILE A 213 -7.53 3.37 -12.29
C ILE A 213 -6.67 4.52 -12.82
N GLY A 214 -6.87 5.73 -12.32
CA GLY A 214 -6.13 6.90 -12.79
C GLY A 214 -4.62 6.78 -12.53
N THR A 215 -4.23 6.29 -11.35
CA THR A 215 -2.80 6.10 -11.04
C THR A 215 -2.19 4.91 -11.79
N PHE A 216 -2.96 3.85 -12.01
CA PHE A 216 -2.60 2.75 -12.91
C PHE A 216 -2.30 3.27 -14.31
N VAL A 217 -3.20 4.06 -14.91
CA VAL A 217 -3.01 4.61 -16.26
C VAL A 217 -1.81 5.56 -16.28
N LEU A 218 -1.62 6.38 -15.24
CA LEU A 218 -0.47 7.28 -15.12
C LEU A 218 0.86 6.52 -15.16
N VAL A 219 1.01 5.47 -14.36
CA VAL A 219 2.23 4.67 -14.37
C VAL A 219 2.35 3.86 -15.66
N PHE A 220 1.27 3.20 -16.09
CA PHE A 220 1.27 2.37 -17.29
C PHE A 220 1.68 3.14 -18.55
N VAL A 221 1.10 4.33 -18.77
CA VAL A 221 1.38 5.10 -20.00
C VAL A 221 2.64 5.96 -19.85
N GLY A 222 2.80 6.66 -18.73
CA GLY A 222 3.95 7.55 -18.52
C GLY A 222 5.26 6.77 -18.42
N CYS A 223 5.32 5.81 -17.49
CA CYS A 223 6.52 4.97 -17.33
C CYS A 223 6.71 4.03 -18.51
N GLY A 224 5.63 3.48 -19.08
CA GLY A 224 5.72 2.62 -20.27
C GLY A 224 6.29 3.35 -21.50
N THR A 225 5.95 4.64 -21.65
CA THR A 225 6.55 5.49 -22.68
C THR A 225 8.04 5.66 -22.42
N ALA A 226 8.43 6.02 -21.19
CA ALA A 226 9.84 6.13 -20.79
C ALA A 226 10.63 4.84 -21.10
N MET A 227 10.07 3.67 -20.76
CA MET A 227 10.67 2.36 -21.07
C MET A 227 10.85 2.14 -22.58
N ALA A 228 9.88 2.58 -23.40
CA ALA A 228 9.91 2.36 -24.85
C ALA A 228 10.86 3.32 -25.60
N VAL A 229 10.92 4.58 -25.18
CA VAL A 229 11.63 5.65 -25.92
C VAL A 229 12.93 6.08 -25.25
N GLY A 230 13.13 5.77 -23.98
CA GLY A 230 14.25 6.25 -23.17
C GLY A 230 14.05 7.69 -22.70
N CYS A 231 14.91 8.14 -21.79
CA CYS A 231 14.84 9.48 -21.18
C CYS A 231 16.09 10.33 -21.43
N ASP A 232 16.98 9.88 -22.30
CA ASP A 232 18.21 10.58 -22.64
C ASP A 232 17.93 11.80 -23.54
N ALA A 233 18.43 12.97 -23.14
CA ALA A 233 18.30 14.22 -23.88
C ALA A 233 19.24 14.28 -25.09
N GLU A 234 20.37 13.56 -25.07
CA GLU A 234 21.36 13.58 -26.16
C GLU A 234 20.89 12.77 -27.38
N ASN A 235 20.07 11.74 -27.16
CA ASN A 235 19.68 10.75 -28.18
C ASN A 235 18.27 10.92 -28.78
N GLY A 236 17.57 12.03 -28.51
CA GLY A 236 16.39 12.44 -29.27
C GLY A 236 15.13 12.80 -28.49
N SER A 237 13.99 12.76 -29.17
CA SER A 237 12.68 13.25 -28.69
C SER A 237 12.04 12.42 -27.57
N GLY A 238 12.66 11.31 -27.13
CA GLY A 238 12.11 10.40 -26.11
C GLY A 238 11.84 11.08 -24.77
N TYR A 239 12.69 12.04 -24.40
CA TYR A 239 12.52 12.94 -23.26
C TYR A 239 11.19 13.70 -23.32
N ILE A 240 10.94 14.40 -24.41
CA ILE A 240 9.75 15.23 -24.63
C ILE A 240 8.51 14.34 -24.72
N LEU A 241 8.60 13.21 -25.44
CA LEU A 241 7.51 12.24 -25.55
C LEU A 241 7.11 11.70 -24.16
N THR A 242 8.08 11.42 -23.30
CA THR A 242 7.82 10.98 -21.91
C THR A 242 7.14 12.09 -21.11
N ALA A 243 7.64 13.33 -21.18
CA ALA A 243 7.04 14.47 -20.49
C ALA A 243 5.59 14.71 -20.91
N PHE A 244 5.31 14.66 -22.22
CA PHE A 244 3.95 14.77 -22.75
C PHE A 244 3.08 13.58 -22.37
N ALA A 245 3.60 12.35 -22.37
CA ALA A 245 2.82 11.18 -21.96
C ALA A 245 2.29 11.32 -20.53
N PHE A 246 3.15 11.72 -19.57
CA PHE A 246 2.71 11.96 -18.19
C PHE A 246 1.64 13.05 -18.10
N GLY A 247 1.85 14.19 -18.76
CA GLY A 247 0.88 15.29 -18.70
C GLY A 247 -0.44 14.99 -19.42
N LEU A 248 -0.41 14.35 -20.58
CA LEU A 248 -1.62 13.99 -21.33
C LEU A 248 -2.46 12.94 -20.60
N VAL A 249 -1.83 12.03 -19.85
CA VAL A 249 -2.58 11.12 -18.98
C VAL A 249 -3.34 11.87 -17.91
N ILE A 250 -2.73 12.89 -17.27
CA ILE A 250 -3.44 13.74 -16.32
C ILE A 250 -4.62 14.44 -16.99
N VAL A 251 -4.46 14.98 -18.20
CA VAL A 251 -5.58 15.58 -18.94
C VAL A 251 -6.69 14.55 -19.11
N ALA A 252 -6.38 13.38 -19.68
CA ALA A 252 -7.36 12.34 -19.95
C ALA A 252 -8.08 11.88 -18.67
N MET A 253 -7.34 11.61 -17.59
CA MET A 253 -7.90 11.14 -16.33
C MET A 253 -8.68 12.24 -15.61
N ALA A 254 -8.25 13.50 -15.66
CA ALA A 254 -8.99 14.60 -15.07
C ALA A 254 -10.39 14.74 -15.68
N TYR A 255 -10.52 14.57 -17.01
CA TYR A 255 -11.84 14.58 -17.67
C TYR A 255 -12.62 13.27 -17.52
N CYS A 256 -11.94 12.14 -17.30
CA CYS A 256 -12.59 10.84 -17.15
C CYS A 256 -13.13 10.61 -15.73
N ILE A 257 -12.30 10.85 -14.71
CA ILE A 257 -12.57 10.50 -13.31
C ILE A 257 -12.56 11.70 -12.36
N GLY A 258 -12.27 12.92 -12.84
CA GLY A 258 -12.25 14.13 -12.01
C GLY A 258 -13.58 14.41 -11.31
N ASN A 259 -14.71 14.16 -11.97
CA ASN A 259 -16.04 14.32 -11.37
C ASN A 259 -16.40 13.23 -10.35
N VAL A 260 -15.61 12.15 -10.28
CA VAL A 260 -15.82 11.03 -9.34
C VAL A 260 -14.97 11.23 -8.09
N SER A 261 -13.65 11.39 -8.25
CA SER A 261 -12.68 11.43 -7.14
C SER A 261 -11.98 12.77 -6.96
N GLY A 262 -12.12 13.72 -7.89
CA GLY A 262 -11.21 14.87 -8.01
C GLY A 262 -9.93 14.56 -8.78
N CYS A 263 -9.70 13.30 -9.19
CA CYS A 263 -8.54 12.84 -9.95
C CYS A 263 -7.21 13.31 -9.36
N HIS A 264 -6.94 12.98 -8.10
CA HIS A 264 -5.66 13.36 -7.49
C HIS A 264 -4.52 12.54 -8.09
N ILE A 265 -4.71 11.22 -8.16
CA ILE A 265 -3.81 10.18 -8.70
C ILE A 265 -2.35 10.32 -8.24
N ASN A 266 -2.18 10.94 -7.06
CA ASN A 266 -0.91 11.40 -6.51
C ASN A 266 -1.07 11.67 -4.99
N PRO A 267 -0.31 10.97 -4.12
CA PRO A 267 -0.31 11.20 -2.67
C PRO A 267 0.02 12.64 -2.26
N ALA A 268 0.93 13.31 -2.97
CA ALA A 268 1.31 14.70 -2.69
C ALA A 268 0.15 15.67 -2.95
N VAL A 269 -0.60 15.46 -4.04
CA VAL A 269 -1.82 16.24 -4.33
C VAL A 269 -2.88 15.99 -3.27
N SER A 270 -3.11 14.72 -2.88
CA SER A 270 -4.05 14.39 -1.80
C SER A 270 -3.67 15.07 -0.47
N LEU A 271 -2.37 15.16 -0.15
CA LEU A 271 -1.90 15.86 1.05
C LEU A 271 -2.21 17.36 0.99
N ALA A 272 -1.95 18.00 -0.15
CA ALA A 272 -2.26 19.42 -0.32
C ALA A 272 -3.76 19.70 -0.19
N MET A 273 -4.61 18.82 -0.73
CA MET A 273 -6.07 18.91 -0.60
C MET A 273 -6.53 18.70 0.84
N LEU A 274 -5.90 17.78 1.59
CA LEU A 274 -6.16 17.59 3.01
C LEU A 274 -5.79 18.84 3.83
N ILE A 275 -4.59 19.40 3.62
CA ILE A 275 -4.12 20.64 4.30
C ILE A 275 -5.05 21.81 3.96
N SER A 276 -5.52 21.88 2.71
CA SER A 276 -6.46 22.89 2.23
C SER A 276 -7.90 22.65 2.69
N LYS A 277 -8.16 21.62 3.52
CA LYS A 277 -9.49 21.21 4.01
C LYS A 277 -10.49 20.87 2.90
N LYS A 278 -10.01 20.49 1.72
CA LYS A 278 -10.80 20.02 0.57
C LYS A 278 -11.00 18.49 0.57
N MET A 279 -10.43 17.79 1.55
CA MET A 279 -10.46 16.32 1.66
C MET A 279 -10.51 15.89 3.13
N THR A 280 -11.17 14.76 3.42
CA THR A 280 -11.17 14.17 4.77
C THR A 280 -9.91 13.34 5.01
N ILE A 281 -9.50 13.16 6.27
CA ILE A 281 -8.33 12.31 6.59
C ILE A 281 -8.56 10.83 6.24
N THR A 282 -9.80 10.35 6.27
CA THR A 282 -10.14 8.97 5.87
C THR A 282 -9.99 8.80 4.37
N ASP A 283 -10.50 9.73 3.57
CA ASP A 283 -10.32 9.70 2.13
C ASP A 283 -8.83 9.82 1.78
N PHE A 284 -8.07 10.66 2.48
CA PHE A 284 -6.63 10.83 2.25
C PHE A 284 -5.87 9.50 2.31
N TRP A 285 -6.06 8.74 3.39
CA TRP A 285 -5.44 7.42 3.53
C TRP A 285 -5.96 6.41 2.50
N GLY A 286 -7.26 6.44 2.20
CA GLY A 286 -7.84 5.61 1.13
C GLY A 286 -7.21 5.90 -0.23
N TYR A 287 -7.01 7.18 -0.57
CA TYR A 287 -6.38 7.60 -1.82
C TYR A 287 -4.93 7.14 -1.87
N ILE A 288 -4.13 7.35 -0.83
CA ILE A 288 -2.72 6.90 -0.80
C ILE A 288 -2.63 5.39 -1.11
N VAL A 289 -3.46 4.59 -0.45
CA VAL A 289 -3.47 3.14 -0.63
C VAL A 289 -3.83 2.77 -2.07
N PHE A 290 -4.95 3.28 -2.58
CA PHE A 290 -5.44 2.90 -3.91
C PHE A 290 -4.59 3.49 -5.06
N GLN A 291 -4.03 4.68 -4.88
CA GLN A 291 -3.05 5.26 -5.81
C GLN A 291 -1.80 4.37 -5.88
N THR A 292 -1.27 3.95 -4.73
CA THR A 292 -0.08 3.09 -4.67
C THR A 292 -0.35 1.71 -5.26
N LEU A 293 -1.50 1.10 -4.96
CA LEU A 293 -1.91 -0.17 -5.57
C LEU A 293 -2.09 -0.05 -7.09
N GLY A 294 -2.65 1.08 -7.57
CA GLY A 294 -2.76 1.37 -8.99
C GLY A 294 -1.40 1.47 -9.66
N ALA A 295 -0.47 2.21 -9.05
CA ALA A 295 0.90 2.34 -9.52
C ALA A 295 1.66 1.01 -9.59
N ILE A 296 1.56 0.17 -8.55
CA ILE A 296 2.16 -1.17 -8.51
C ILE A 296 1.57 -2.04 -9.62
N SER A 297 0.24 -2.02 -9.78
CA SER A 297 -0.45 -2.80 -10.83
C SER A 297 -0.03 -2.36 -12.24
N GLY A 298 0.12 -1.04 -12.46
CA GLY A 298 0.58 -0.48 -13.73
C GLY A 298 2.01 -0.90 -14.06
N ALA A 299 2.92 -0.79 -13.08
CA ALA A 299 4.32 -1.19 -13.24
C ALA A 299 4.48 -2.71 -13.47
N GLY A 300 3.77 -3.54 -12.71
CA GLY A 300 3.81 -5.00 -12.85
C GLY A 300 3.30 -5.46 -14.22
N LEU A 301 2.19 -4.87 -14.70
CA LEU A 301 1.68 -5.18 -16.04
C LEU A 301 2.65 -4.72 -17.14
N LEU A 302 3.28 -3.55 -17.00
CA LEU A 302 4.29 -3.08 -17.94
C LEU A 302 5.46 -4.05 -18.05
N GLN A 303 6.03 -4.48 -16.92
CA GLN A 303 7.13 -5.44 -16.91
C GLN A 303 6.75 -6.75 -17.61
N TYR A 304 5.56 -7.28 -17.28
CA TYR A 304 5.03 -8.48 -17.92
C TYR A 304 4.92 -8.32 -19.43
N LEU A 305 4.30 -7.23 -19.91
CA LEU A 305 4.09 -7.01 -21.34
C LEU A 305 5.39 -6.79 -22.10
N PHE A 306 6.35 -6.05 -21.54
CA PHE A 306 7.66 -5.87 -22.17
C PHE A 306 8.40 -7.19 -22.29
N LYS A 307 8.41 -8.00 -21.22
CA LYS A 307 9.01 -9.33 -21.22
C LYS A 307 8.33 -10.25 -22.24
N ALA A 308 7.01 -10.34 -22.21
CA ALA A 308 6.24 -11.22 -23.11
C ALA A 308 6.36 -10.82 -24.59
N ALA A 309 6.50 -9.53 -24.88
CA ALA A 309 6.66 -9.03 -26.25
C ALA A 309 8.12 -8.97 -26.72
N GLY A 310 9.10 -9.39 -25.89
CA GLY A 310 10.52 -9.29 -26.22
C GLY A 310 11.00 -7.85 -26.42
N LYS A 311 10.36 -6.87 -25.75
CA LYS A 311 10.75 -5.45 -25.84
C LYS A 311 11.82 -5.12 -24.81
N VAL A 312 12.79 -4.33 -25.24
CA VAL A 312 13.83 -3.78 -24.39
C VAL A 312 13.30 -2.59 -23.62
N ASP A 313 13.46 -2.61 -22.30
CA ASP A 313 13.25 -1.44 -21.43
C ASP A 313 14.50 -0.55 -21.49
N LYS A 314 14.38 0.59 -22.18
CA LYS A 314 15.46 1.57 -22.36
C LYS A 314 15.82 2.36 -21.10
N THR A 315 15.09 2.16 -20.00
CA THR A 315 15.40 2.75 -18.69
C THR A 315 16.18 1.79 -17.80
N GLY A 316 16.33 0.53 -18.22
CA GLY A 316 17.09 -0.51 -17.53
C GLY A 316 18.44 -0.82 -18.19
N VAL A 317 18.97 -1.99 -17.90
CA VAL A 317 20.19 -2.54 -18.50
C VAL A 317 19.82 -3.79 -19.28
N PHE A 318 19.99 -3.72 -20.59
CA PHE A 318 19.84 -4.85 -21.50
C PHE A 318 21.20 -5.36 -21.92
N ASP A 319 21.44 -6.65 -21.73
CA ASP A 319 22.67 -7.30 -22.15
C ASP A 319 22.45 -7.99 -23.49
N LYS A 320 23.18 -7.51 -24.50
CA LYS A 320 23.06 -7.97 -25.89
C LYS A 320 23.63 -9.37 -26.09
N ASP A 321 24.58 -9.79 -25.26
CA ASP A 321 25.27 -11.07 -25.41
C ASP A 321 24.38 -12.22 -24.88
N VAL A 322 23.61 -11.97 -23.82
CA VAL A 322 22.62 -12.94 -23.29
C VAL A 322 21.20 -12.73 -23.83
N GLY A 323 20.93 -11.61 -24.50
CA GLY A 323 19.63 -11.34 -25.13
C GLY A 323 18.49 -11.04 -24.15
N GLU A 324 18.80 -10.64 -22.91
CA GLU A 324 17.82 -10.42 -21.84
C GLU A 324 18.11 -9.15 -21.03
N MET A 325 17.09 -8.68 -20.28
CA MET A 325 17.24 -7.59 -19.32
C MET A 325 18.00 -8.09 -18.08
N THR A 326 19.21 -7.58 -17.83
CA THR A 326 19.96 -7.86 -16.59
C THR A 326 19.49 -7.00 -15.43
N LYS A 327 18.89 -5.84 -15.72
CA LYS A 327 18.22 -4.98 -14.73
C LYS A 327 17.05 -4.26 -15.35
N TRP A 328 15.88 -4.34 -14.72
CA TRP A 328 14.71 -3.55 -15.14
C TRP A 328 14.77 -2.13 -14.57
N GLY A 329 14.38 -1.14 -15.38
CA GLY A 329 14.29 0.26 -14.96
C GLY A 329 12.85 0.70 -14.68
N LEU A 330 11.89 0.24 -15.48
CA LEU A 330 10.46 0.57 -15.42
C LEU A 330 10.15 2.08 -15.36
N GLY A 331 11.03 2.94 -15.86
CA GLY A 331 10.91 4.39 -15.70
C GLY A 331 10.96 4.86 -14.23
N ALA A 332 11.58 4.09 -13.34
CA ALA A 332 11.78 4.46 -11.95
C ALA A 332 12.64 5.72 -11.81
N ASN A 333 12.36 6.51 -10.78
CA ASN A 333 13.15 7.68 -10.43
C ASN A 333 14.52 7.28 -9.85
N GLY A 334 15.49 8.18 -9.90
CA GLY A 334 16.82 7.95 -9.34
C GLY A 334 17.66 9.22 -9.31
N LEU A 335 18.86 9.14 -8.74
CA LEU A 335 19.73 10.30 -8.53
C LEU A 335 20.87 10.45 -9.56
N ALA A 336 20.88 9.65 -10.62
CA ALA A 336 21.95 9.68 -11.63
C ALA A 336 22.12 11.08 -12.26
N GLY A 337 21.01 11.76 -12.57
CA GLY A 337 21.01 13.11 -13.15
C GLY A 337 21.48 14.22 -12.21
N VAL A 338 21.69 13.91 -10.93
CA VAL A 338 22.29 14.81 -9.92
C VAL A 338 23.57 14.22 -9.33
N ASN A 339 24.26 13.34 -10.05
CA ASN A 339 25.51 12.69 -9.63
C ASN A 339 25.40 11.99 -8.26
N GLY A 340 24.25 11.38 -7.96
CA GLY A 340 24.01 10.70 -6.69
C GLY A 340 23.77 11.64 -5.49
N SER A 341 23.67 12.95 -5.71
CA SER A 341 23.43 13.92 -4.65
C SER A 341 21.99 13.86 -4.15
N TRP A 342 21.80 13.23 -2.97
CA TRP A 342 20.49 13.16 -2.31
C TRP A 342 19.90 14.54 -2.02
N LEU A 343 20.73 15.53 -1.67
CA LEU A 343 20.27 16.88 -1.34
C LEU A 343 19.80 17.61 -2.59
N ALA A 344 20.52 17.49 -3.72
CA ALA A 344 20.09 18.09 -4.98
C ALA A 344 18.78 17.45 -5.46
N GLY A 345 18.66 16.12 -5.38
CA GLY A 345 17.43 15.39 -5.71
C GLY A 345 16.24 15.80 -4.83
N LEU A 346 16.47 15.99 -3.52
CA LEU A 346 15.46 16.46 -2.59
C LEU A 346 14.99 17.87 -2.94
N ILE A 347 15.91 18.82 -3.17
CA ILE A 347 15.58 20.21 -3.46
C ILE A 347 14.78 20.32 -4.76
N ILE A 348 15.24 19.68 -5.84
CA ILE A 348 14.56 19.79 -7.13
C ILE A 348 13.14 19.21 -7.06
N GLU A 349 12.95 18.06 -6.39
CA GLU A 349 11.63 17.45 -6.24
C GLU A 349 10.68 18.29 -5.36
N VAL A 350 11.18 18.94 -4.31
CA VAL A 350 10.37 19.90 -3.52
C VAL A 350 9.89 21.04 -4.40
N VAL A 351 10.79 21.64 -5.18
CA VAL A 351 10.48 22.80 -6.04
C VAL A 351 9.51 22.43 -7.15
N LEU A 352 9.76 21.32 -7.86
CA LEU A 352 8.90 20.87 -8.95
C LEU A 352 7.51 20.49 -8.43
N THR A 353 7.43 19.80 -7.28
CA THR A 353 6.13 19.47 -6.67
C THR A 353 5.41 20.72 -6.19
N PHE A 354 6.13 21.70 -5.64
CA PHE A 354 5.57 22.99 -5.28
C PHE A 354 4.92 23.67 -6.48
N ILE A 355 5.61 23.78 -7.62
CA ILE A 355 5.08 24.39 -8.85
C ILE A 355 3.82 23.66 -9.33
N PHE A 356 3.88 22.33 -9.38
CA PHE A 356 2.77 21.50 -9.82
C PHE A 356 1.53 21.66 -8.92
N VAL A 357 1.71 21.55 -7.60
CA VAL A 357 0.62 21.63 -6.62
C VAL A 357 0.07 23.05 -6.49
N MET A 358 0.91 24.08 -6.55
CA MET A 358 0.47 25.48 -6.61
C MET A 358 -0.48 25.71 -7.79
N THR A 359 -0.16 25.13 -8.96
CA THR A 359 -1.00 25.23 -10.15
C THR A 359 -2.34 24.53 -9.96
N ILE A 360 -2.35 23.33 -9.35
CA ILE A 360 -3.59 22.61 -9.01
C ILE A 360 -4.47 23.44 -8.08
N LEU A 361 -3.90 23.95 -6.98
CA LEU A 361 -4.65 24.73 -6.01
C LEU A 361 -5.23 26.00 -6.65
N GLY A 362 -4.43 26.67 -7.49
CA GLY A 362 -4.83 27.82 -8.29
C GLY A 362 -6.04 27.56 -9.19
N VAL A 363 -5.90 26.60 -10.10
CA VAL A 363 -6.92 26.36 -11.12
C VAL A 363 -8.19 25.70 -10.58
N THR A 364 -8.09 24.99 -9.45
CA THR A 364 -9.23 24.36 -8.76
C THR A 364 -9.84 25.22 -7.66
N ASP A 365 -9.39 26.47 -7.49
CA ASP A 365 -10.04 27.38 -6.56
C ASP A 365 -11.33 27.93 -7.18
N ALA A 366 -12.45 27.55 -6.55
CA ALA A 366 -13.79 27.97 -6.94
C ALA A 366 -13.97 29.50 -6.95
N LYS A 367 -13.14 30.24 -6.20
CA LYS A 367 -13.17 31.72 -6.18
C LYS A 367 -12.89 32.33 -7.54
N PHE A 368 -11.97 31.74 -8.32
CA PHE A 368 -11.50 32.31 -9.58
C PHE A 368 -12.22 31.76 -10.81
N LYS A 369 -13.11 30.76 -10.63
CA LYS A 369 -14.02 30.23 -11.66
C LYS A 369 -13.34 29.91 -13.00
N HIS A 370 -12.20 29.23 -12.97
CA HIS A 370 -11.45 28.82 -14.18
C HIS A 370 -12.19 27.81 -15.10
N GLY A 371 -13.42 27.41 -14.75
CA GLY A 371 -14.30 26.61 -15.60
C GLY A 371 -13.81 25.18 -15.83
N SER A 372 -14.18 24.60 -16.97
CA SER A 372 -13.85 23.23 -17.35
C SER A 372 -12.39 23.03 -17.81
N PHE A 373 -11.55 24.07 -17.83
CA PHE A 373 -10.16 24.00 -18.32
C PHE A 373 -9.16 23.43 -17.31
N GLY A 374 -9.58 23.17 -16.07
CA GLY A 374 -8.69 22.73 -14.99
C GLY A 374 -7.83 21.51 -15.36
N GLY A 375 -8.42 20.48 -15.94
CA GLY A 375 -7.70 19.26 -16.34
C GLY A 375 -6.56 19.51 -17.34
N VAL A 376 -6.81 20.35 -18.35
CA VAL A 376 -5.78 20.73 -19.34
C VAL A 376 -4.62 21.47 -18.68
N VAL A 377 -4.91 22.46 -17.84
CA VAL A 377 -3.88 23.26 -17.16
C VAL A 377 -3.03 22.39 -16.23
N ILE A 378 -3.66 21.50 -15.46
CA ILE A 378 -2.93 20.58 -14.57
C ILE A 378 -2.06 19.61 -15.37
N GLY A 379 -2.57 19.07 -16.48
CA GLY A 379 -1.78 18.19 -17.34
C GLY A 379 -0.56 18.88 -17.95
N PHE A 380 -0.71 20.09 -18.48
CA PHE A 380 0.42 20.87 -18.99
C PHE A 380 1.39 21.33 -17.89
N ALA A 381 0.91 21.58 -16.67
CA ALA A 381 1.79 21.81 -15.53
C ALA A 381 2.64 20.57 -15.23
N LEU A 382 2.08 19.36 -15.39
CA LEU A 382 2.85 18.13 -15.26
C LEU A 382 3.86 17.97 -16.41
N VAL A 383 3.50 18.31 -17.65
CA VAL A 383 4.46 18.36 -18.77
C VAL A 383 5.62 19.29 -18.44
N LEU A 384 5.33 20.51 -17.96
CA LEU A 384 6.34 21.51 -17.61
C LEU A 384 7.36 20.99 -16.58
N VAL A 385 6.90 20.38 -15.49
CA VAL A 385 7.82 19.85 -14.47
C VAL A 385 8.58 18.61 -14.96
N HIS A 386 8.04 17.85 -15.91
CA HIS A 386 8.78 16.76 -16.55
C HIS A 386 9.82 17.26 -17.54
N ILE A 387 9.54 18.34 -18.28
CA ILE A 387 10.50 18.99 -19.19
C ILE A 387 11.72 19.53 -18.45
N LEU A 388 11.65 19.78 -17.14
CA LEU A 388 12.83 20.13 -16.35
C LEU A 388 13.37 18.94 -15.53
N GLY A 389 12.50 18.21 -14.83
CA GLY A 389 12.92 17.26 -13.81
C GLY A 389 13.43 15.93 -14.32
N ILE A 390 13.13 15.53 -15.57
CA ILE A 390 13.54 14.22 -16.06
C ILE A 390 15.07 14.13 -16.10
N SER A 391 15.76 15.21 -16.49
CA SER A 391 17.22 15.25 -16.54
C SER A 391 17.90 15.19 -15.17
N PHE A 392 17.20 15.58 -14.09
CA PHE A 392 17.74 15.55 -12.73
C PHE A 392 17.41 14.24 -12.01
N THR A 393 16.14 13.85 -11.99
CA THR A 393 15.64 12.75 -11.14
C THR A 393 14.67 11.79 -11.84
N GLY A 394 14.42 11.98 -13.14
CA GLY A 394 13.34 11.29 -13.84
C GLY A 394 11.93 11.82 -13.51
N THR A 395 11.85 12.94 -12.77
CA THR A 395 10.64 13.59 -12.24
C THR A 395 9.71 12.64 -11.48
N SER A 396 9.75 12.70 -10.14
CA SER A 396 8.76 12.04 -9.31
C SER A 396 7.50 12.90 -9.23
N VAL A 397 7.57 13.99 -8.46
CA VAL A 397 6.46 14.83 -7.98
C VAL A 397 5.21 14.07 -7.48
N ASN A 398 5.31 12.74 -7.32
CA ASN A 398 4.22 11.81 -7.07
C ASN A 398 4.77 10.53 -6.40
N PRO A 399 4.57 10.40 -5.07
CA PRO A 399 5.07 9.24 -4.34
C PRO A 399 4.57 7.89 -4.87
N ALA A 400 3.29 7.78 -5.27
CA ALA A 400 2.75 6.52 -5.78
C ALA A 400 3.44 6.10 -7.10
N ARG A 401 3.65 7.06 -8.01
CA ARG A 401 4.38 6.86 -9.29
C ARG A 401 5.84 6.47 -9.07
N SER A 402 6.45 6.83 -7.95
CA SER A 402 7.82 6.41 -7.63
C SER A 402 7.84 5.03 -6.97
N ILE A 403 6.90 4.76 -6.06
CA ILE A 403 6.80 3.46 -5.36
C ILE A 403 6.55 2.31 -6.34
N GLY A 404 5.58 2.46 -7.25
CA GLY A 404 5.17 1.37 -8.16
C GLY A 404 6.33 0.77 -8.94
N PRO A 405 7.00 1.54 -9.82
CA PRO A 405 8.17 1.10 -10.57
C PRO A 405 9.35 0.65 -9.70
N ALA A 406 9.65 1.37 -8.60
CA ALA A 406 10.83 1.08 -7.77
C ALA A 406 10.80 -0.32 -7.15
N ILE A 407 9.62 -0.82 -6.77
CA ILE A 407 9.45 -2.18 -6.22
C ILE A 407 9.93 -3.26 -7.21
N PHE A 408 9.68 -3.06 -8.52
CA PHE A 408 10.09 -4.02 -9.55
C PHE A 408 11.51 -3.78 -10.06
N ALA A 409 11.96 -2.52 -10.08
CA ALA A 409 13.31 -2.15 -10.53
C ALA A 409 14.40 -2.53 -9.51
N GLY A 410 14.07 -2.46 -8.21
CA GLY A 410 14.98 -2.79 -7.13
C GLY A 410 16.22 -1.89 -7.03
N GLY A 411 17.23 -2.35 -6.30
CA GLY A 411 18.54 -1.69 -6.20
C GLY A 411 18.46 -0.20 -5.81
N ALA A 412 19.17 0.65 -6.55
CA ALA A 412 19.21 2.10 -6.31
C ALA A 412 17.83 2.77 -6.30
N ALA A 413 16.87 2.30 -7.11
CA ALA A 413 15.53 2.88 -7.14
C ALA A 413 14.80 2.72 -5.79
N LEU A 414 15.01 1.59 -5.10
CA LEU A 414 14.49 1.39 -3.74
C LEU A 414 15.30 2.16 -2.69
N ALA A 415 16.62 2.23 -2.84
CA ALA A 415 17.48 2.95 -1.92
C ALA A 415 17.16 4.46 -1.88
N ASP A 416 16.89 5.05 -3.05
CA ASP A 416 16.58 6.48 -3.20
C ASP A 416 15.09 6.81 -2.98
N LEU A 417 14.22 5.79 -2.86
CA LEU A 417 12.76 5.95 -2.86
C LEU A 417 12.24 6.93 -1.79
N TRP A 418 12.89 6.98 -0.63
CA TRP A 418 12.47 7.86 0.45
C TRP A 418 12.50 9.34 0.04
N ILE A 419 13.41 9.75 -0.85
CA ILE A 419 13.50 11.12 -1.37
C ILE A 419 12.23 11.44 -2.16
N PHE A 420 11.79 10.51 -3.01
CA PHE A 420 10.60 10.64 -3.84
C PHE A 420 9.28 10.48 -3.07
N ILE A 421 9.35 10.20 -1.77
CA ILE A 421 8.21 10.28 -0.86
C ILE A 421 8.27 11.61 -0.10
N VAL A 422 9.40 11.90 0.55
CA VAL A 422 9.55 13.07 1.44
C VAL A 422 9.50 14.38 0.65
N ALA A 423 10.26 14.49 -0.44
CA ALA A 423 10.37 15.74 -1.19
C ALA A 423 9.04 16.16 -1.84
N PRO A 424 8.28 15.28 -2.52
CA PRO A 424 6.97 15.67 -3.02
C PRO A 424 5.97 16.04 -1.93
N MET A 425 5.95 15.31 -0.81
CA MET A 425 5.05 15.64 0.31
C MET A 425 5.38 17.00 0.92
N ALA A 426 6.67 17.33 1.07
CA ALA A 426 7.13 18.63 1.55
C ALA A 426 6.79 19.76 0.56
N GLY A 427 7.03 19.57 -0.74
CA GLY A 427 6.69 20.55 -1.78
C GLY A 427 5.18 20.82 -1.85
N ALA A 428 4.36 19.77 -1.74
CA ALA A 428 2.91 19.90 -1.71
C ALA A 428 2.37 20.61 -0.46
N ALA A 429 2.94 20.30 0.71
CA ALA A 429 2.59 20.99 1.96
C ALA A 429 2.95 22.48 1.90
N LEU A 430 4.15 22.79 1.39
CA LEU A 430 4.60 24.17 1.18
C LEU A 430 3.66 24.91 0.22
N ALA A 431 3.29 24.28 -0.91
CA ALA A 431 2.35 24.86 -1.86
C ALA A 431 0.99 25.17 -1.22
N ALA A 432 0.44 24.24 -0.44
CA ALA A 432 -0.84 24.47 0.26
C ALA A 432 -0.78 25.66 1.24
N VAL A 433 0.32 25.77 2.01
CA VAL A 433 0.52 26.88 2.95
C VAL A 433 0.69 28.21 2.21
N VAL A 434 1.56 28.26 1.20
CA VAL A 434 1.83 29.48 0.42
C VAL A 434 0.58 29.93 -0.33
N TYR A 435 -0.11 29.02 -1.02
CA TYR A 435 -1.34 29.35 -1.74
C TYR A 435 -2.40 29.97 -0.82
N LYS A 436 -2.57 29.40 0.38
CA LYS A 436 -3.48 29.95 1.38
C LYS A 436 -3.06 31.35 1.84
N ALA A 437 -1.77 31.59 2.06
CA ALA A 437 -1.26 32.89 2.48
C ALA A 437 -1.51 33.99 1.44
N ILE A 438 -1.21 33.73 0.16
CA ILE A 438 -1.33 34.72 -0.92
C ILE A 438 -2.78 34.97 -1.35
N THR A 439 -3.71 34.04 -1.08
CA THR A 439 -5.13 34.21 -1.40
C THR A 439 -5.94 34.79 -0.24
N ARG A 440 -5.51 34.62 1.02
CA ARG A 440 -6.15 35.21 2.21
C ARG A 440 -6.04 36.73 2.24
N ALA A 441 -4.94 37.31 1.75
CA ALA A 441 -4.74 38.77 1.73
C ALA A 441 -5.78 39.54 0.91
N LYS A 442 -6.50 38.88 -0.03
CA LYS A 442 -7.62 39.50 -0.76
C LYS A 442 -8.92 39.59 0.04
N GLU A 443 -9.03 38.91 1.19
CA GLU A 443 -10.25 38.88 2.00
C GLU A 443 -10.32 40.02 3.03
N GLU A 444 -9.18 40.57 3.46
CA GLU A 444 -9.13 41.66 4.46
C GLU A 444 -9.19 43.07 3.84
N VAL A 445 -9.34 43.18 2.52
CA VAL A 445 -9.41 44.45 1.76
C VAL A 445 -10.80 44.69 1.13
N LYS A 446 -11.82 43.93 1.54
CA LYS A 446 -13.23 44.18 1.21
C LYS A 446 -14.02 44.37 2.49
#